data_AF-A0A0F9IXJ4-F1
#
_entry.id   AF-A0A0F9IXJ4-F1
#
_cell.length_a   1.000
_cell.length_b   1.000
_cell.length_c   1.000
_cell.angle_alpha   90.00
_cell.angle_beta   90.00
_cell.angle_gamma   90.00
#
_symmetry.space_group_name_H-M   'P 1'
#
loop_
_entity.id
_entity.type
_entity.pdbx_description
1 polymer ?
#
loop_
_entity_poly.entity_id
_entity_poly.type
_entity_poly.pdbx_seq_one_letter_code
_entity_poly.pdbx_strand_id
1 'polypeptide(L)'
;MISDEEQRELKKAQTDKELKKVFKKITSKNPDEYFPTLKLRNLGYMRKQCESCQAFFWTTNEERKVCGDPACSGGFQVVKDNPSKVKLSFIEVWEKIVEILEPRGYKPIKRYPCVARWNPTSEFTIASISAFQPYVVSGEVEPPAKKLIIPQFYLRFNDIENVGNNRSYEA
;
A
#
# COMPACT_ATOMS: atom_id res chain seq x y z
N MET A 1 14.25 18.77 -8.88
CA MET A 1 15.25 19.08 -7.83
C MET A 1 14.59 19.94 -6.76
N ILE A 2 14.68 19.52 -5.49
CA ILE A 2 14.07 20.17 -4.33
C ILE A 2 14.76 21.51 -4.06
N SER A 3 14.00 22.58 -3.79
CA SER A 3 14.57 23.91 -3.53
C SER A 3 15.35 23.95 -2.21
N ASP A 4 16.27 24.91 -2.05
CA ASP A 4 17.05 25.09 -0.81
C ASP A 4 16.15 25.32 0.42
N GLU A 5 14.99 25.93 0.22
CA GLU A 5 14.00 26.14 1.27
C GLU A 5 13.30 24.84 1.68
N GLU A 6 12.92 24.00 0.72
CA GLU A 6 12.30 22.70 0.97
C GLU A 6 13.29 21.72 1.63
N GLN A 7 14.58 21.78 1.27
CA GLN A 7 15.63 21.04 1.96
C GLN A 7 15.79 21.48 3.43
N ARG A 8 15.66 22.78 3.72
CA ARG A 8 15.65 23.30 5.09
C ARG A 8 14.41 22.86 5.87
N GLU A 9 13.23 22.85 5.25
CA GLU A 9 12.00 22.34 5.89
C GLU A 9 12.14 20.84 6.24
N LEU A 10 12.70 20.02 5.34
CA LEU A 10 12.94 18.60 5.60
C LEU A 10 13.91 18.38 6.77
N LYS A 11 15.00 19.15 6.83
CA LYS A 11 16.00 19.05 7.93
C LYS A 11 15.45 19.52 9.28
N LYS A 12 14.41 20.35 9.29
CA LYS A 12 13.78 20.86 10.54
C LYS A 12 12.78 19.88 11.15
N ALA A 13 12.22 18.96 10.36
CA ALA A 13 11.24 17.99 10.86
C ALA A 13 11.93 16.98 11.80
N GLN A 14 11.40 16.84 13.01
CA GLN A 14 11.99 15.99 14.05
C GLN A 14 11.26 14.66 14.20
N THR A 15 10.03 14.58 13.70
CA THR A 15 9.20 13.37 13.75
C THR A 15 8.87 12.85 12.36
N ASP A 16 8.65 11.54 12.24
CA ASP A 16 8.16 10.90 11.02
C ASP A 16 6.88 11.55 10.47
N LYS A 17 6.01 12.02 11.37
CA LYS A 17 4.75 12.66 10.99
C LYS A 17 4.97 14.00 10.30
N GLU A 18 5.89 14.81 10.83
CA GLU A 18 6.28 16.09 10.24
C GLU A 18 7.02 15.88 8.91
N LEU A 19 7.96 14.93 8.87
CA LEU A 19 8.67 14.56 7.64
C LEU A 19 7.70 14.16 6.53
N LYS A 20 6.74 13.28 6.82
CA LYS A 20 5.69 12.88 5.86
C LYS A 20 4.86 14.08 5.39
N LYS A 21 4.55 15.04 6.27
CA LYS A 21 3.77 16.24 5.92
C LYS A 21 4.53 17.15 4.96
N VAL A 22 5.81 17.45 5.25
CA VAL A 22 6.67 18.26 4.38
C VAL A 22 6.88 17.54 3.05
N PHE A 23 7.21 16.25 3.07
CA PHE A 23 7.41 15.46 1.87
C PHE A 23 6.14 15.41 0.99
N LYS A 24 4.95 15.28 1.60
CA LYS A 24 3.68 15.34 0.87
C LYS A 24 3.49 16.68 0.17
N LYS A 25 3.89 17.80 0.79
CA LYS A 25 3.81 19.14 0.19
C LYS A 25 4.72 19.24 -1.04
N ILE A 26 5.98 18.79 -0.92
CA ILE A 26 6.97 18.80 -2.01
C ILE A 26 6.50 17.94 -3.18
N THR A 27 6.15 16.68 -2.90
CA THR A 27 5.71 15.72 -3.93
C THR A 27 4.39 16.13 -4.59
N SER A 28 3.53 16.88 -3.89
CA SER A 28 2.29 17.39 -4.47
C SER A 28 2.51 18.53 -5.46
N LYS A 29 3.58 19.33 -5.31
CA LYS A 29 3.95 20.39 -6.26
C LYS A 29 4.48 19.79 -7.57
N ASN A 30 5.41 18.83 -7.47
CA ASN A 30 6.09 18.23 -8.61
C ASN A 30 5.82 16.71 -8.72
N PRO A 31 4.58 16.27 -8.98
CA PRO A 31 4.25 14.85 -8.96
C PRO A 31 4.99 14.03 -10.02
N ASP A 32 5.35 14.65 -11.15
CA ASP A 32 5.99 14.00 -12.29
C ASP A 32 7.45 13.58 -12.00
N GLU A 33 8.09 14.19 -10.99
CA GLU A 33 9.45 13.83 -10.55
C GLU A 33 9.45 12.60 -9.62
N TYR A 34 8.37 12.37 -8.87
CA TYR A 34 8.30 11.36 -7.82
C TYR A 34 7.43 10.15 -8.15
N PHE A 35 6.47 10.31 -9.08
CA PHE A 35 5.51 9.28 -9.43
C PHE A 35 5.51 9.05 -10.94
N PRO A 36 5.15 7.85 -11.42
CA PRO A 36 5.08 7.52 -12.85
C PRO A 36 3.81 8.12 -13.50
N THR A 37 3.64 9.44 -13.40
CA THR A 37 2.43 10.16 -13.83
C THR A 37 2.18 10.04 -15.32
N LEU A 38 3.22 10.01 -16.15
CA LEU A 38 3.11 9.78 -17.59
C LEU A 38 2.43 8.44 -17.88
N LYS A 39 2.82 7.37 -17.17
CA LYS A 39 2.21 6.06 -17.34
C LYS A 39 0.74 6.06 -16.90
N LEU A 40 0.43 6.76 -15.80
CA LEU A 40 -0.95 6.91 -15.33
C LEU A 40 -1.82 7.64 -16.35
N ARG A 41 -1.35 8.78 -16.88
CA ARG A 41 -2.05 9.54 -17.93
C ARG A 41 -2.25 8.70 -19.19
N ASN A 42 -1.24 7.96 -19.62
CA ASN A 42 -1.33 7.05 -20.78
C ASN A 42 -2.33 5.89 -20.56
N LEU A 43 -2.60 5.53 -19.32
CA LEU A 43 -3.63 4.56 -18.94
C LEU A 43 -5.03 5.21 -18.74
N GLY A 44 -5.17 6.51 -19.04
CA GLY A 44 -6.43 7.25 -18.92
C GLY A 44 -6.73 7.78 -17.52
N TYR A 45 -5.77 7.75 -16.59
CA TYR A 45 -5.97 8.32 -15.26
C TYR A 45 -5.74 9.83 -15.25
N MET A 46 -6.63 10.55 -14.58
CA MET A 46 -6.55 11.98 -14.31
C MET A 46 -6.24 12.22 -12.84
N ARG A 47 -5.39 13.21 -12.57
CA ARG A 47 -5.09 13.67 -11.22
C ARG A 47 -6.12 14.70 -10.78
N LYS A 48 -6.78 14.48 -9.64
CA LYS A 48 -7.75 15.40 -9.03
C LYS A 48 -7.39 15.68 -7.57
N GLN A 49 -7.97 16.72 -7.00
CA GLN A 49 -7.85 17.06 -5.58
C GLN A 49 -9.17 16.75 -4.87
N CYS A 50 -9.10 16.03 -3.75
CA CYS A 50 -10.27 15.66 -2.97
C CYS A 50 -10.89 16.91 -2.32
N GLU A 51 -12.19 17.12 -2.51
CA GLU A 51 -12.90 18.26 -1.92
C GLU A 51 -12.93 18.22 -0.38
N SER A 52 -12.92 17.02 0.22
CA SER A 52 -12.98 16.83 1.67
C SER A 52 -11.61 16.96 2.36
N CYS A 53 -10.65 16.09 2.00
CA CYS A 53 -9.35 16.03 2.68
C CYS A 53 -8.21 16.75 1.97
N GLN A 54 -8.48 17.39 0.83
CA GLN A 54 -7.50 18.13 0.01
C GLN A 54 -6.33 17.28 -0.51
N ALA A 55 -6.38 15.96 -0.36
CA ALA A 55 -5.38 15.05 -0.90
C ALA A 55 -5.54 14.89 -2.41
N PHE A 56 -4.43 14.87 -3.14
CA PHE A 56 -4.43 14.52 -4.55
C PHE A 56 -4.63 13.02 -4.72
N PHE A 57 -5.44 12.64 -5.70
CA PHE A 57 -5.72 11.24 -6.06
C PHE A 57 -5.82 11.10 -7.58
N TRP A 58 -5.72 9.86 -8.06
CA TRP A 58 -5.84 9.53 -9.48
C TRP A 58 -7.12 8.75 -9.73
N THR A 59 -7.82 9.09 -10.81
CA THR A 59 -9.08 8.43 -11.17
C THR A 59 -9.28 8.43 -12.67
N THR A 60 -9.97 7.41 -13.19
CA THR A 60 -10.48 7.37 -14.55
C THR A 60 -11.88 7.96 -14.68
N ASN A 61 -12.54 8.28 -13.56
CA ASN A 61 -13.89 8.86 -13.54
C ASN A 61 -13.81 10.40 -13.43
N GLU A 62 -14.24 11.09 -14.48
CA GLU A 62 -14.26 12.56 -14.58
C GLU A 62 -15.16 13.22 -13.53
N GLU A 63 -16.26 12.59 -13.13
CA GLU A 63 -17.24 13.15 -12.20
C GLU A 63 -16.83 12.96 -10.74
N ARG A 64 -15.83 12.10 -10.46
CA ARG A 64 -15.42 11.78 -9.09
C ARG A 64 -14.76 12.98 -8.41
N LYS A 65 -15.29 13.40 -7.25
CA LYS A 65 -14.82 14.56 -6.47
C LYS A 65 -14.01 14.21 -5.22
N VAL A 66 -14.07 12.94 -4.78
CA VAL A 66 -13.44 12.48 -3.52
C VAL A 66 -12.47 11.31 -3.73
N CYS A 67 -11.46 11.20 -2.86
CA CYS A 67 -10.31 10.29 -3.02
C CYS A 67 -10.62 8.80 -2.82
N GLY A 68 -11.81 8.42 -2.33
CA GLY A 68 -12.15 7.02 -2.04
C GLY A 68 -11.87 6.57 -0.61
N ASP A 69 -11.24 7.41 0.20
CA ASP A 69 -11.18 7.16 1.64
C ASP A 69 -12.61 7.06 2.22
N PRO A 70 -12.92 6.08 3.08
CA PRO A 70 -14.25 5.94 3.68
C PRO A 70 -14.74 7.21 4.37
N ALA A 71 -13.85 7.96 5.03
CA ALA A 71 -14.21 9.22 5.69
C ALA A 71 -14.61 10.32 4.69
N CYS A 72 -14.06 10.29 3.47
CA CYS A 72 -14.38 11.24 2.41
C CYS A 72 -15.55 10.80 1.52
N SER A 73 -15.81 9.49 1.44
CA SER A 73 -16.74 8.89 0.46
C SER A 73 -18.06 8.41 1.08
N GLY A 74 -18.32 8.78 2.34
CA GLY A 74 -19.54 8.41 3.05
C GLY A 74 -19.58 6.93 3.49
N GLY A 75 -18.42 6.32 3.71
CA GLY A 75 -18.27 4.93 4.15
C GLY A 75 -17.95 3.94 3.02
N PHE A 76 -17.99 2.64 3.36
CA PHE A 76 -17.70 1.55 2.42
C PHE A 76 -18.88 1.26 1.50
N GLN A 77 -18.71 1.53 0.20
CA GLN A 77 -19.75 1.30 -0.80
C GLN A 77 -19.86 -0.17 -1.24
N VAL A 78 -18.83 -0.99 -1.00
CA VAL A 78 -18.75 -2.40 -1.46
C VAL A 78 -19.87 -3.31 -0.95
N VAL A 79 -20.53 -2.94 0.15
CA VAL A 79 -21.66 -3.71 0.72
C VAL A 79 -22.96 -3.43 -0.02
N LYS A 80 -23.11 -2.23 -0.59
CA LYS A 80 -24.29 -1.83 -1.38
C LYS A 80 -24.09 -2.17 -2.86
N ASP A 81 -22.94 -1.76 -3.39
CA ASP A 81 -22.57 -1.92 -4.81
C ASP A 81 -21.32 -2.80 -4.90
N ASN A 82 -21.49 -4.12 -4.74
CA ASN A 82 -20.38 -5.06 -4.86
C ASN A 82 -19.78 -4.95 -6.27
N PRO A 83 -18.50 -4.55 -6.41
CA PRO A 83 -17.89 -4.35 -7.73
C PRO A 83 -17.61 -5.68 -8.44
N SER A 84 -17.63 -6.81 -7.73
CA SER A 84 -17.42 -8.13 -8.30
C SER A 84 -18.74 -8.91 -8.40
N LYS A 85 -19.01 -9.45 -9.59
CA LYS A 85 -20.08 -10.44 -9.81
C LYS A 85 -19.67 -11.85 -9.35
N VAL A 86 -18.38 -12.09 -9.15
CA VAL A 86 -17.82 -13.38 -8.76
C VAL A 86 -17.62 -13.39 -7.24
N LYS A 87 -18.15 -14.42 -6.59
CA LYS A 87 -17.89 -14.71 -5.18
C LYS A 87 -16.74 -15.70 -5.11
N LEU A 88 -15.72 -15.35 -4.31
CA LEU A 88 -14.55 -16.19 -4.07
C LEU A 88 -14.38 -16.34 -2.56
N SER A 89 -14.12 -17.55 -2.11
CA SER A 89 -13.58 -17.86 -0.80
C SER A 89 -12.12 -17.41 -0.69
N PHE A 90 -11.57 -17.42 0.52
CA PHE A 90 -10.16 -17.08 0.74
C PHE A 90 -9.20 -17.92 -0.12
N ILE A 91 -9.49 -19.22 -0.28
CA ILE A 91 -8.67 -20.15 -1.08
C ILE A 91 -8.81 -19.81 -2.56
N GLU A 92 -10.03 -19.61 -3.06
CA GLU A 92 -10.27 -19.28 -4.46
C GLU A 92 -9.65 -17.93 -4.86
N VAL A 93 -9.60 -16.95 -3.95
CA VAL A 93 -8.87 -15.68 -4.19
C VAL A 93 -7.38 -15.95 -4.41
N TRP A 94 -6.76 -16.78 -3.57
CA TRP A 94 -5.35 -17.13 -3.73
C TRP A 94 -5.10 -17.87 -5.04
N GLU A 95 -5.91 -18.87 -5.36
CA GLU A 95 -5.83 -19.62 -6.62
C GLU A 95 -5.97 -18.69 -7.83
N LYS A 96 -6.89 -17.71 -7.78
CA LYS A 96 -7.08 -16.73 -8.85
C LYS A 96 -5.89 -15.80 -9.02
N ILE A 97 -5.26 -15.38 -7.92
CA ILE A 97 -4.03 -14.58 -7.96
C ILE A 97 -2.89 -15.38 -8.63
N VAL A 98 -2.74 -16.66 -8.28
CA VAL A 98 -1.73 -17.54 -8.89
C VAL A 98 -2.00 -17.74 -10.38
N GLU A 99 -3.23 -18.09 -10.77
CA GLU A 99 -3.67 -18.24 -12.17
C GLU A 99 -3.31 -17.02 -13.03
N ILE A 100 -3.45 -15.82 -12.46
CA ILE A 100 -3.17 -14.55 -13.13
C ILE A 100 -1.66 -14.28 -13.17
N LEU A 101 -0.95 -14.40 -12.06
CA LEU A 101 0.42 -13.87 -11.94
C LEU A 101 1.53 -14.86 -12.31
N GLU A 102 1.29 -16.16 -12.16
CA GLU A 102 2.30 -17.18 -12.48
C GLU A 102 2.70 -17.18 -13.97
N PRO A 103 1.77 -17.11 -14.95
CA PRO A 103 2.14 -16.98 -16.37
C PRO A 103 2.90 -15.69 -16.69
N ARG A 104 2.85 -14.68 -15.82
CA ARG A 104 3.60 -13.41 -15.95
C ARG A 104 4.99 -13.47 -15.30
N GLY A 105 5.41 -14.66 -14.86
CA GLY A 105 6.72 -14.95 -14.29
C GLY A 105 6.83 -14.70 -12.78
N TYR A 106 5.70 -14.54 -12.06
CA TYR A 106 5.71 -14.47 -10.60
C TYR A 106 5.68 -15.88 -10.02
N LYS A 107 6.70 -16.26 -9.24
CA LYS A 107 6.75 -17.57 -8.61
C LYS A 107 5.93 -17.60 -7.31
N PRO A 108 4.91 -18.46 -7.18
CA PRO A 108 4.25 -18.67 -5.89
C PRO A 108 5.20 -19.36 -4.91
N ILE A 109 5.26 -18.83 -3.68
CA ILE A 109 6.06 -19.41 -2.59
C ILE A 109 5.20 -19.68 -1.36
N LYS A 110 5.66 -20.61 -0.52
CA LYS A 110 5.02 -20.92 0.75
C LYS A 110 5.18 -19.74 1.72
N ARG A 111 4.14 -19.51 2.54
CA ARG A 111 4.16 -18.49 3.59
C ARG A 111 5.22 -18.77 4.65
N TYR A 112 5.75 -17.71 5.24
CA TYR A 112 6.61 -17.75 6.42
C TYR A 112 5.74 -17.80 7.68
N PRO A 113 6.26 -18.26 8.83
CA PRO A 113 5.49 -18.26 10.06
C PRO A 113 5.20 -16.83 10.54
N CYS A 114 4.09 -16.64 11.26
CA CYS A 114 3.73 -15.33 11.80
C CYS A 114 4.73 -14.82 12.85
N VAL A 115 5.47 -15.72 13.50
CA VAL A 115 6.60 -15.37 14.38
C VAL A 115 7.85 -15.18 13.53
N ALA A 116 8.45 -14.00 13.59
CA ALA A 116 9.55 -13.60 12.73
C ALA A 116 10.91 -14.14 13.23
N ARG A 117 11.05 -15.48 13.23
CA ARG A 117 12.24 -16.19 13.75
C ARG A 117 13.57 -15.82 13.08
N TRP A 118 13.52 -15.25 11.88
CA TRP A 118 14.68 -14.82 11.11
C TRP A 118 15.06 -13.35 11.35
N ASN A 119 14.15 -12.54 11.88
CA ASN A 119 14.36 -11.10 12.00
C ASN A 119 14.72 -10.73 13.45
N PRO A 120 15.93 -10.22 13.72
CA PRO A 120 16.34 -9.87 15.07
C PRO A 120 15.65 -8.63 15.61
N THR A 121 14.99 -7.82 14.77
CA THR A 121 14.37 -6.54 15.15
C THR A 121 12.86 -6.62 15.30
N SER A 122 12.24 -7.78 15.07
CA SER A 122 10.79 -7.93 15.08
C SER A 122 10.37 -9.30 15.57
N GLU A 123 9.41 -9.35 16.48
CA GLU A 123 8.89 -10.62 17.01
C GLU A 123 7.88 -11.28 16.07
N PHE A 124 7.10 -10.46 15.35
CA PHE A 124 6.02 -10.92 14.48
C PHE A 124 6.17 -10.39 13.06
N THR A 125 5.67 -11.16 12.10
CA THR A 125 5.50 -10.71 10.72
C THR A 125 4.40 -9.65 10.71
N ILE A 126 4.74 -8.40 10.37
CA ILE A 126 3.80 -7.26 10.34
C ILE A 126 3.32 -6.90 8.93
N ALA A 127 4.00 -7.41 7.90
CA ALA A 127 3.67 -7.26 6.49
C ALA A 127 4.33 -8.38 5.67
N SER A 128 3.89 -8.61 4.43
CA SER A 128 4.50 -9.62 3.54
C SER A 128 5.99 -9.38 3.29
N ILE A 129 6.44 -8.13 3.24
CA ILE A 129 7.85 -7.77 3.07
C ILE A 129 8.72 -8.17 4.26
N SER A 130 8.14 -8.31 5.46
CA SER A 130 8.88 -8.70 6.67
C SER A 130 9.50 -10.10 6.55
N ALA A 131 8.93 -10.97 5.69
CA ALA A 131 9.50 -12.30 5.37
C ALA A 131 10.90 -12.23 4.74
N PHE A 132 11.26 -11.08 4.18
CA PHE A 132 12.52 -10.86 3.45
C PHE A 132 13.44 -9.88 4.20
N GLN A 133 12.95 -9.21 5.24
CA GLN A 133 13.74 -8.29 6.05
C GLN A 133 14.45 -9.02 7.19
N PRO A 134 15.69 -8.63 7.55
CA PRO A 134 16.48 -7.57 6.91
C PRO A 134 17.30 -8.06 5.70
N TYR A 135 17.73 -9.33 5.71
CA TYR A 135 18.86 -9.80 4.90
C TYR A 135 18.66 -9.78 3.38
N VAL A 136 17.43 -10.00 2.89
CA VAL A 136 17.16 -9.92 1.45
C VAL A 136 17.09 -8.48 0.99
N VAL A 137 16.59 -7.58 1.85
CA VAL A 137 16.51 -6.15 1.54
C VAL A 137 17.88 -5.48 1.63
N SER A 138 18.76 -5.93 2.54
CA SER A 138 20.16 -5.48 2.60
C SER A 138 21.04 -6.05 1.48
N GLY A 139 20.59 -7.12 0.82
CA GLY A 139 21.34 -7.81 -0.25
C GLY A 139 22.35 -8.85 0.26
N GLU A 140 22.33 -9.16 1.55
CA GLU A 140 23.15 -10.23 2.15
C GLU A 140 22.68 -11.63 1.73
N VAL A 141 21.39 -11.77 1.42
CA VAL A 141 20.77 -13.03 0.99
C VAL A 141 19.94 -12.79 -0.27
N GLU A 142 20.10 -13.66 -1.27
CA GLU A 142 19.30 -13.59 -2.49
C GLU A 142 17.81 -13.90 -2.22
N PRO A 143 16.86 -13.21 -2.88
CA PRO A 143 15.44 -13.52 -2.76
C PRO A 143 15.13 -14.92 -3.34
N PRO A 144 14.12 -15.64 -2.82
CA PRO A 144 13.74 -16.97 -3.33
C PRO A 144 13.35 -17.01 -4.81
N ALA A 145 12.95 -15.86 -5.37
CA ALA A 145 12.75 -15.64 -6.79
C ALA A 145 12.81 -14.15 -7.12
N LYS A 146 13.17 -13.82 -8.36
CA LYS A 146 13.21 -12.44 -8.88
C LYS A 146 11.85 -11.74 -8.84
N LYS A 147 10.77 -12.49 -9.07
CA LYS A 147 9.37 -12.05 -8.93
C LYS A 147 8.63 -13.15 -8.18
N LEU A 148 7.93 -12.81 -7.12
CA LEU A 148 7.23 -13.78 -6.29
C LEU A 148 5.88 -13.28 -5.80
N ILE A 149 5.02 -14.22 -5.44
CA ILE A 149 3.76 -13.98 -4.71
C ILE A 149 3.71 -14.90 -3.50
N ILE A 150 3.16 -14.40 -2.40
CA ILE A 150 3.13 -15.10 -1.11
C ILE A 150 1.81 -14.81 -0.40
N PRO A 151 1.07 -15.83 0.09
CA PRO A 151 -0.12 -15.63 0.91
C PRO A 151 0.29 -15.46 2.38
N GLN A 152 1.01 -14.38 2.68
CA GLN A 152 1.59 -14.17 4.01
C GLN A 152 0.55 -13.69 5.01
N PHE A 153 0.44 -14.40 6.13
CA PHE A 153 -0.31 -13.92 7.30
C PHE A 153 0.58 -13.02 8.16
N TYR A 154 -0.02 -11.96 8.70
CA TYR A 154 0.69 -11.01 9.54
C TYR A 154 -0.16 -10.61 10.74
N LEU A 155 0.50 -10.14 11.79
CA LEU A 155 -0.13 -9.68 13.02
C LEU A 155 0.27 -8.23 13.25
N ARG A 156 -0.71 -7.36 13.53
CA ARG A 156 -0.45 -5.95 13.84
C ARG A 156 -1.24 -5.54 15.09
N PHE A 157 -0.52 -5.47 16.20
CA PHE A 157 -1.12 -5.14 17.50
C PHE A 157 -1.37 -3.65 17.71
N ASN A 158 -0.72 -2.77 16.94
CA ASN A 158 -0.93 -1.32 17.05
C ASN A 158 -2.37 -0.88 16.75
N ASP A 159 -3.11 -1.68 15.99
CA ASP A 159 -4.49 -1.40 15.59
C ASP A 159 -5.51 -2.17 16.45
N ILE A 160 -5.10 -2.79 17.56
CA ILE A 160 -5.95 -3.70 18.36
C ILE A 160 -7.22 -3.03 18.90
N GLU A 161 -7.14 -1.75 19.29
CA GLU A 161 -8.30 -0.99 19.79
C GLU A 161 -9.37 -0.77 18.71
N ASN A 162 -8.99 -0.88 17.42
CA ASN A 162 -9.92 -0.75 16.30
C ASN A 162 -10.61 -2.08 15.95
N VAL A 163 -10.12 -3.20 16.45
CA VAL A 163 -10.69 -4.53 16.19
C VAL A 163 -12.09 -4.61 16.80
N GLY A 164 -13.07 -5.05 16.00
CA GLY A 164 -14.48 -5.12 16.39
C GLY A 164 -15.22 -3.78 16.38
N ASN A 165 -14.54 -2.66 16.70
CA ASN A 165 -15.10 -1.31 16.62
C ASN A 165 -15.25 -0.84 15.17
N ASN A 166 -14.20 -1.05 14.37
CA ASN A 166 -14.19 -0.81 12.94
C ASN A 166 -14.26 -2.17 12.23
N ARG A 167 -15.33 -2.42 11.46
CA ARG A 167 -15.62 -3.71 10.78
C ARG A 167 -14.63 -4.12 9.67
N SER A 168 -13.48 -3.43 9.58
CA SER A 168 -12.43 -3.65 8.60
C SER A 168 -11.11 -4.10 9.23
N TYR A 169 -11.02 -4.13 10.56
CA TYR A 169 -9.87 -4.66 11.29
C TYR A 169 -10.21 -6.06 11.78
N GLU A 170 -9.27 -6.99 11.58
CA GLU A 170 -9.43 -8.40 11.91
C GLU A 170 -8.83 -8.70 13.29
N ALA A 171 -9.47 -9.64 14.00
CA ALA A 171 -9.00 -10.17 15.28
C ALA A 171 -7.95 -11.27 15.08
#